data_AF-A0ABD4E664-F1
#
_entry.id   AF-A0ABD4E664-F1
#
_cell.length_a   1.000
_cell.length_b   1.000
_cell.length_c   1.000
_cell.angle_alpha   90.00
_cell.angle_beta   90.00
_cell.angle_gamma   90.00
#
_symmetry.space_group_name_H-M   'P 1'
#
loop_
_entity.id
_entity.type
_entity.pdbx_description
1 polymer ?
#
loop_
_entity_poly.entity_id
_entity_poly.type
_entity_poly.pdbx_seq_one_letter_code
_entity_poly.pdbx_strand_id
1 'polypeptide(L)' 'MDDIKHPNDFPPLTIEQMRDLAVAVREEFGSGLSRPAFIERLLALLEDVPGFEAREAPTSLIESAWDEYFGRRAEI' A
#
# COMPACT_ATOMS: atom_id res chain seq x y z
N MET A 1 -4.44 -33.08 13.80
CA MET A 1 -3.89 -31.72 13.96
C MET A 1 -3.68 -31.27 12.54
N ASP A 2 -4.80 -30.89 11.94
CA ASP A 2 -4.91 -30.63 10.53
C ASP A 2 -4.25 -29.28 10.26
N ASP A 3 -3.22 -29.34 9.43
CA ASP A 3 -2.53 -28.22 8.84
C ASP A 3 -3.55 -27.21 8.32
N ILE A 4 -3.75 -26.12 9.06
CA ILE A 4 -4.39 -24.93 8.51
C ILE A 4 -3.35 -24.29 7.60
N LYS A 5 -3.11 -24.92 6.44
CA LYS A 5 -2.81 -24.19 5.23
C LYS A 5 -3.97 -23.21 5.10
N HIS A 6 -3.78 -21.98 5.52
CA HIS A 6 -4.48 -20.90 4.85
C HIS A 6 -3.97 -21.01 3.42
N PRO A 7 -4.76 -21.51 2.44
CA PRO A 7 -4.45 -21.12 1.09
C PRO A 7 -4.40 -19.59 1.17
N ASN A 8 -3.31 -19.03 0.67
CA ASN A 8 -3.21 -17.62 0.39
C ASN A 8 -4.27 -17.31 -0.68
N ASP A 9 -5.55 -17.32 -0.28
CA ASP A 9 -6.76 -17.15 -1.10
C ASP A 9 -6.91 -15.67 -1.48
N PHE A 10 -6.16 -14.82 -0.77
CA PHE A 10 -5.95 -13.44 -1.14
C PHE A 10 -4.87 -13.37 -2.23
N PRO A 11 -5.20 -12.82 -3.41
CA PRO A 11 -4.19 -12.61 -4.44
C PRO A 11 -3.07 -11.73 -3.87
N PRO A 12 -1.79 -12.01 -4.21
CA PRO A 12 -0.68 -11.17 -3.80
C PRO A 12 -0.95 -9.73 -4.25
N LEU A 13 -0.68 -8.77 -3.36
CA LEU A 13 -1.02 -7.37 -3.62
C LEU A 13 -0.36 -6.90 -4.93
N THR A 14 -1.21 -6.48 -5.86
CA THR A 14 -0.78 -6.09 -7.20
C THR A 14 -0.29 -4.64 -7.21
N ILE A 15 0.53 -4.30 -8.21
CA ILE A 15 0.98 -2.92 -8.44
C ILE A 15 -0.22 -1.96 -8.56
N GLU A 16 -1.32 -2.41 -9.17
CA GLU A 16 -2.54 -1.62 -9.32
C GLU A 16 -3.21 -1.34 -7.97
N GLN A 17 -3.31 -2.34 -7.09
CA GLN A 17 -3.82 -2.14 -5.72
C GLN A 17 -2.93 -1.19 -4.91
N MET A 18 -1.60 -1.27 -5.02
CA MET A 18 -0.71 -0.29 -4.38
C MET A 18 -0.93 1.14 -4.88
N ARG A 19 -1.18 1.31 -6.18
CA ARG A 19 -1.49 2.63 -6.75
C ARG A 19 -2.82 3.16 -6.25
N ASP A 20 -3.83 2.30 -6.16
CA ASP A 20 -5.15 2.66 -5.63
C ASP A 20 -5.05 3.08 -4.15
N LEU A 21 -4.27 2.34 -3.34
CA LEU A 21 -3.95 2.71 -1.97
C LEU A 21 -3.21 4.05 -1.88
N ALA A 22 -2.25 4.31 -2.77
CA ALA A 22 -1.55 5.60 -2.81
C ALA A 22 -2.50 6.76 -3.12
N VAL A 23 -3.50 6.54 -3.98
CA VAL A 23 -4.56 7.50 -4.27
C VAL A 23 -5.44 7.71 -3.04
N ALA A 24 -5.88 6.64 -2.37
CA ALA A 24 -6.67 6.73 -1.14
C ALA A 24 -5.93 7.53 -0.05
N VAL A 25 -4.63 7.26 0.16
CA VAL A 25 -3.78 8.04 1.08
C VAL A 25 -3.73 9.51 0.68
N ARG A 26 -3.64 9.82 -0.61
CA ARG A 26 -3.63 11.20 -1.09
C ARG A 26 -4.98 11.89 -0.91
N GLU A 27 -6.09 11.21 -1.14
CA GLU A 27 -7.43 11.77 -0.97
C GLU A 27 -7.75 12.00 0.51
N GLU A 28 -7.31 11.10 1.39
CA GLU A 28 -7.56 11.19 2.83
C GLU A 28 -6.62 12.18 3.54
N PHE A 29 -5.33 12.19 3.20
CA PHE A 29 -4.31 12.98 3.91
C PHE A 29 -3.74 14.16 3.10
N GLY A 30 -4.12 14.30 1.84
CA GLY A 30 -3.57 15.30 0.91
C GLY A 30 -2.22 14.90 0.32
N SER A 31 -1.68 15.72 -0.60
CA SER A 31 -0.39 15.51 -1.29
C SER A 31 0.83 16.07 -0.56
N GLY A 32 0.67 16.45 0.71
CA GLY A 32 1.69 17.12 1.53
C GLY A 32 2.51 16.19 2.40
N LEU A 33 2.33 14.87 2.32
CA LEU A 33 3.01 13.93 3.21
C LEU A 33 4.49 13.79 2.85
N SER A 34 5.30 13.70 3.91
CA SER A 34 6.69 13.25 3.83
C SER A 34 6.73 11.76 3.48
N ARG A 35 7.78 11.30 2.78
CA ARG A 35 7.98 9.87 2.47
C ARG A 35 7.78 8.92 3.66
N PRO A 36 8.36 9.15 4.86
CA PRO A 36 8.10 8.26 6.01
C PRO A 36 6.63 8.27 6.44
N ALA A 37 6.00 9.45 6.48
CA ALA A 37 4.58 9.57 6.84
C ALA A 37 3.67 8.85 5.84
N PHE A 38 3.97 8.93 4.54
CA PHE A 38 3.27 8.16 3.50
C PHE A 38 3.40 6.66 3.73
N ILE A 39 4.61 6.16 4.00
CA ILE A 39 4.85 4.74 4.26
C ILE A 39 4.05 4.28 5.49
N GLU A 40 4.06 5.04 6.59
CA GLU A 40 3.28 4.69 7.78
C GLU A 40 1.78 4.59 7.48
N ARG A 41 1.21 5.52 6.71
CA ARG A 41 -0.22 5.48 6.31
C ARG A 41 -0.53 4.34 5.35
N LEU A 42 0.35 4.10 4.38
CA LEU A 42 0.21 2.99 3.44
C LEU A 42 0.24 1.64 4.16
N LEU A 43 1.17 1.47 5.10
CA LEU A 43 1.26 0.26 5.92
C LEU A 43 0.01 0.07 6.79
N ALA A 44 -0.49 1.14 7.42
CA ALA A 44 -1.72 1.07 8.20
C ALA A 44 -2.94 0.63 7.37
N LEU A 45 -3.05 1.07 6.11
CA LEU A 45 -4.10 0.61 5.20
C LEU A 45 -3.90 -0.86 4.79
N LEU A 46 -2.64 -1.28 4.62
CA LEU A 46 -2.31 -2.67 4.30
C LEU A 46 -2.62 -3.63 5.45
N GLU A 47 -2.53 -3.19 6.70
CA GLU A 47 -2.96 -3.98 7.88
C GLU A 47 -4.48 -4.18 7.94
N ASP A 48 -5.27 -3.27 7.35
CA ASP A 48 -6.73 -3.40 7.26
C ASP A 48 -7.16 -4.36 6.14
N VAL A 49 -6.27 -4.64 5.17
CA VAL A 49 -6.52 -5.60 4.10
C VAL A 49 -6.40 -7.03 4.65
N PRO A 50 -7.50 -7.80 4.70
CA PRO A 50 -7.46 -9.17 5.19
C PRO A 50 -6.52 -10.02 4.31
N GLY A 51 -5.59 -10.72 4.95
CA GLY A 51 -4.62 -11.57 4.25
C GLY A 51 -3.32 -10.87 3.84
N PHE A 52 -3.08 -9.64 4.27
CA PHE A 52 -1.83 -8.94 4.02
C PHE A 52 -1.17 -8.48 5.32
N GLU A 53 0.05 -8.94 5.59
CA GLU A 53 0.86 -8.41 6.68
C GLU A 53 1.67 -7.21 6.16
N ALA A 54 1.48 -6.03 6.75
CA ALA A 54 2.23 -4.83 6.38
C ALA A 54 3.76 -5.02 6.40
N ARG A 55 4.25 -5.98 7.18
CA ARG A 55 5.67 -6.35 7.25
C ARG A 55 6.21 -7.04 5.99
N GLU A 56 5.35 -7.55 5.12
CA GLU A 56 5.72 -8.28 3.91
C GLU A 56 5.61 -7.45 2.62
N ALA A 57 5.20 -6.19 2.72
CA ALA A 57 5.12 -5.31 1.55
C ALA A 57 6.50 -5.16 0.89
N PRO A 58 6.70 -5.66 -0.35
CA PRO A 58 7.98 -5.56 -1.01
C PRO A 58 8.28 -4.09 -1.32
N THR A 59 9.53 -3.69 -1.08
CA THR A 59 9.98 -2.30 -1.23
C THR A 59 9.68 -1.73 -2.61
N SER A 60 9.76 -2.55 -3.66
CA SER A 60 9.44 -2.17 -5.05
C SER A 60 7.99 -1.71 -5.24
N LEU A 61 7.06 -2.28 -4.49
CA LEU A 61 5.65 -1.87 -4.52
C LEU A 61 5.42 -0.58 -3.74
N ILE A 62 6.10 -0.41 -2.61
CA ILE A 62 6.08 0.84 -1.84
C ILE A 62 6.66 1.99 -2.68
N GLU A 63 7.74 1.73 -3.43
CA GLU A 63 8.33 2.71 -4.35
C GLU A 63 7.38 3.06 -5.50
N SER A 64 6.70 2.07 -6.08
CA SER A 64 5.68 2.31 -7.12
C SER A 64 4.50 3.15 -6.61
N ALA A 65 4.05 2.88 -5.39
CA ALA A 65 3.00 3.65 -4.71
C ALA A 65 3.46 5.10 -4.42
N TRP A 66 4.72 5.27 -4.00
CA TRP A 66 5.31 6.58 -3.75
C TRP A 66 5.48 7.41 -5.03
N ASP A 67 5.95 6.79 -6.11
CA ASP A 67 6.09 7.43 -7.42
C ASP A 67 4.73 7.91 -7.94
N GLU A 68 3.69 7.10 -7.76
CA GLU A 68 2.30 7.48 -8.09
C GLU A 68 1.82 8.66 -7.23
N TYR A 69 2.03 8.60 -5.91
CA TYR A 69 1.66 9.67 -4.99
C TYR A 69 2.37 11.00 -5.31
N PHE A 70 3.66 10.94 -5.65
CA PHE A 70 4.48 12.10 -5.94
C PHE A 70 4.31 12.63 -7.37
N GLY A 71 4.27 11.76 -8.37
CA GLY A 71 4.07 12.13 -9.77
C GLY A 71 2.76 12.89 -9.96
N ARG A 72 1.70 12.46 -9.27
CA ARG A 72 0.39 13.11 -9.29
C ARG A 72 0.36 14.44 -8.51
N ARG A 73 1.36 14.72 -7.66
CA ARG A 73 1.58 16.04 -7.03
C ARG A 73 2.08 17.09 -8.03
N ALA A 74 2.72 16.66 -9.11
CA ALA A 74 3.28 17.57 -10.11
C ALA A 74 2.26 18.06 -11.15
N GLU A 75 1.03 17.54 -11.13
CA GLU A 75 -0.07 17.94 -12.04
C GLU A 75 -0.92 19.12 -11.54
N ILE A 76 -0.42 19.95 -10.60
CA ILE A 76 -1.11 21.14 -10.07
C ILE A 76 -0.36 22.41 -10.42
#